data_AF-G2YEF3-F1
#
_entry.id   AF-G2YEF3-F1
#
_cell.length_a   1.000
_cell.length_b   1.000
_cell.length_c   1.000
_cell.angle_alpha   90.00
_cell.angle_beta   90.00
_cell.angle_gamma   90.00
#
_symmetry.space_group_name_H-M   'P 1'
#
loop_
_entity.id
_entity.type
_entity.pdbx_description
1 polymer ?
#
loop_
_entity_poly.entity_id
_entity_poly.type
_entity_poly.pdbx_seq_one_letter_code
_entity_poly.pdbx_strand_id
1 'polypeptide(L)'
;MTKPYTEDDIAAALFAIAGGMSMRKACSEYGIPRTTLHNRINGHLSHKKGAQNLQKIAPVQERALANWILVQEALGTSPTHRQIRELGESILNLEGD
;
A
#
# COMPACT_ATOMS: atom_id res chain seq x y z
N MET A 1 4.33 -23.00 -7.98
CA MET A 1 4.63 -21.67 -7.41
C MET A 1 3.33 -21.11 -6.88
N THR A 2 3.20 -20.89 -5.57
CA THR A 2 1.98 -20.33 -4.96
C THR A 2 1.90 -18.85 -5.25
N LYS A 3 0.78 -18.39 -5.83
CA LYS A 3 0.52 -16.96 -6.09
C LYS A 3 0.60 -16.19 -4.75
N PRO A 4 1.35 -15.09 -4.66
CA PRO A 4 1.29 -14.22 -3.49
C PRO A 4 -0.12 -13.60 -3.39
N TYR A 5 -0.73 -13.67 -2.22
CA TYR A 5 -2.03 -13.05 -1.96
C TYR A 5 -1.90 -11.53 -1.85
N THR A 6 -2.89 -10.79 -2.35
CA THR A 6 -2.92 -9.32 -2.31
C THR A 6 -3.83 -8.80 -1.19
N GLU A 7 -3.80 -7.49 -0.94
CA GLU A 7 -4.78 -6.85 -0.03
C GLU A 7 -6.22 -6.97 -0.54
N ASP A 8 -6.41 -7.03 -1.86
CA ASP A 8 -7.73 -7.23 -2.46
C ASP A 8 -8.25 -8.66 -2.18
N ASP A 9 -7.37 -9.67 -2.26
CA ASP A 9 -7.70 -11.04 -1.88
C ASP A 9 -8.11 -11.12 -0.39
N ILE A 10 -7.42 -10.39 0.48
CA ILE A 10 -7.76 -10.29 1.91
C ILE A 10 -9.12 -9.62 2.10
N ALA A 11 -9.41 -8.52 1.40
CA ALA A 11 -10.70 -7.84 1.49
C ALA A 11 -11.85 -8.74 1.02
N ALA A 12 -11.66 -9.46 -0.08
CA ALA A 12 -12.64 -10.42 -0.60
C ALA A 12 -12.87 -11.59 0.39
N ALA A 13 -11.80 -12.13 0.98
CA ALA A 13 -11.91 -13.18 1.98
C ALA A 13 -12.65 -12.73 3.26
N LEU A 14 -12.42 -11.50 3.72
CA LEU A 14 -13.15 -10.93 4.86
C LEU A 14 -14.64 -10.73 4.55
N PHE A 15 -14.95 -10.25 3.35
CA PHE A 15 -16.33 -10.10 2.90
C PHE A 15 -17.05 -11.46 2.84
N ALA A 16 -16.39 -12.49 2.31
CA ALA A 16 -16.92 -13.85 2.29
C ALA A 16 -17.17 -14.39 3.70
N ILE A 17 -16.27 -14.13 4.65
CA ILE A 17 -16.44 -14.53 6.06
C ILE A 17 -17.64 -13.80 6.69
N ALA A 18 -17.80 -12.50 6.43
CA ALA A 18 -18.97 -11.75 6.88
C ALA A 18 -20.27 -12.27 6.27
N GLY A 19 -20.22 -12.77 5.02
CA GLY A 19 -21.32 -13.46 4.34
C GLY A 19 -21.60 -14.89 4.82
N GLY A 20 -20.94 -15.36 5.89
CA GLY A 20 -21.17 -16.67 6.50
C GLY A 20 -20.18 -17.77 6.07
N MET A 21 -19.16 -17.45 5.29
CA MET A 21 -18.09 -18.40 4.98
C MET A 21 -17.21 -18.67 6.21
N SER A 22 -16.86 -19.93 6.46
CA SER A 22 -15.90 -20.23 7.53
C SER A 22 -14.49 -19.73 7.17
N MET A 23 -13.76 -19.25 8.17
CA MET A 23 -12.38 -18.75 7.97
C MET A 23 -11.46 -19.82 7.34
N ARG A 24 -11.66 -21.10 7.64
CA ARG A 24 -10.87 -22.20 7.06
C ARG A 24 -11.14 -22.36 5.56
N LYS A 25 -12.39 -22.19 5.13
CA LYS A 25 -12.77 -22.21 3.71
C LYS A 25 -12.19 -20.99 2.99
N ALA A 26 -12.30 -19.80 3.59
CA ALA A 26 -11.71 -18.59 3.03
C ALA A 26 -10.18 -18.68 2.89
N CYS A 27 -9.46 -19.26 3.86
CA CYS A 27 -8.01 -19.48 3.73
C CYS A 27 -7.65 -20.34 2.52
N SER A 28 -8.43 -21.41 2.27
CA SER A 28 -8.19 -22.33 1.16
C SER A 28 -8.57 -21.72 -0.19
N GLU A 29 -9.71 -21.01 -0.25
CA GLU A 29 -10.25 -20.42 -1.48
C GLU A 29 -9.36 -19.27 -1.98
N TYR A 30 -8.94 -18.40 -1.07
CA TYR A 30 -8.16 -17.21 -1.41
C TYR A 30 -6.64 -17.42 -1.25
N GLY A 31 -6.19 -18.59 -0.77
CA GLY A 31 -4.78 -18.89 -0.57
C GLY A 31 -4.09 -18.05 0.53
N ILE A 32 -4.85 -17.61 1.53
CA ILE A 32 -4.39 -16.68 2.57
C ILE A 32 -4.10 -17.45 3.87
N PRO A 33 -2.96 -17.20 4.54
CA PRO A 33 -2.69 -17.77 5.85
C PRO A 33 -3.75 -17.38 6.89
N ARG A 34 -4.15 -18.35 7.73
CA ARG A 34 -5.14 -18.14 8.78
C ARG A 34 -4.76 -17.01 9.75
N THR A 35 -3.48 -16.88 10.07
CA THR A 35 -2.96 -15.82 10.94
C THR A 35 -3.21 -14.43 10.35
N THR A 36 -3.07 -14.28 9.03
CA THR A 36 -3.33 -13.01 8.33
C THR A 36 -4.80 -12.61 8.45
N LEU A 37 -5.74 -13.51 8.17
CA LEU A 37 -7.18 -13.22 8.28
C LEU A 37 -7.59 -12.96 9.73
N HIS A 38 -7.09 -13.76 10.68
CA HIS A 38 -7.34 -13.56 12.11
C HIS A 38 -6.89 -12.17 12.58
N ASN A 39 -5.67 -11.76 12.22
CA ASN A 39 -5.15 -10.44 12.56
C ASN A 39 -6.01 -9.33 11.95
N ARG A 40 -6.46 -9.49 10.70
CA ARG A 40 -7.33 -8.52 10.03
C ARG A 40 -8.70 -8.39 10.68
N ILE A 41 -9.30 -9.51 11.10
CA ILE A 41 -10.58 -9.54 11.84
C ILE A 41 -10.43 -8.82 13.18
N ASN A 42 -9.30 -8.98 13.87
CA ASN A 42 -9.00 -8.29 15.13
C ASN A 42 -8.54 -6.83 14.93
N GLY A 43 -8.65 -6.29 13.72
CA GLY A 43 -8.35 -4.88 13.43
C GLY A 43 -6.87 -4.54 13.30
N HIS A 44 -5.97 -5.53 13.23
CA HIS A 44 -4.57 -5.24 12.97
C HIS A 44 -4.37 -4.65 11.57
N LEU A 45 -3.62 -3.56 11.51
CA LEU A 45 -3.20 -2.94 10.26
C LEU A 45 -2.19 -3.82 9.53
N SER A 46 -2.14 -3.71 8.20
CA SER A 46 -1.10 -4.40 7.45
C SER A 46 0.21 -3.66 7.66
N HIS A 47 1.33 -4.37 7.50
CA HIS A 47 2.65 -3.76 7.64
C HIS A 47 2.78 -2.46 6.84
N LYS A 48 2.28 -2.42 5.61
CA LYS A 48 2.30 -1.21 4.76
C LYS A 48 1.48 -0.05 5.34
N LYS A 49 0.29 -0.33 5.89
CA LYS A 49 -0.59 0.69 6.47
C LYS A 49 -0.13 1.13 7.87
N GLY A 50 0.41 0.22 8.69
CA GLY A 50 1.01 0.55 9.98
C GLY A 50 2.30 1.37 9.85
N ALA A 51 3.10 1.09 8.81
CA ALA A 51 4.29 1.86 8.48
C ALA A 51 3.99 3.20 7.78
N GLN A 52 2.75 3.46 7.38
CA GLN A 52 2.34 4.72 6.74
C GLN A 52 2.61 5.92 7.66
N ASN A 53 2.41 5.75 8.97
CA ASN A 53 2.71 6.79 9.97
C ASN A 53 4.22 7.04 10.16
N LEU A 54 5.07 6.15 9.64
CA LEU A 54 6.53 6.32 9.64
C LEU A 54 7.05 6.92 8.33
N GLN A 55 6.18 7.17 7.34
CA GLN A 55 6.59 7.85 6.12
C GLN A 55 6.88 9.32 6.43
N LYS A 56 8.08 9.78 6.07
CA LYS A 56 8.50 11.18 6.25
C LYS A 56 7.66 12.16 5.43
N ILE A 57 7.06 11.69 4.34
CA ILE A 57 6.27 12.45 3.37
C ILE A 57 4.85 11.90 3.41
N ALA A 58 3.84 12.77 3.41
CA ALA A 58 2.45 12.34 3.46
C ALA A 58 2.10 11.50 2.20
N PRO A 59 1.16 10.53 2.28
CA PRO A 59 0.80 9.68 1.14
C PRO A 59 0.27 10.45 -0.09
N VAL A 60 -0.26 11.65 0.11
CA VAL A 60 -0.68 12.57 -0.97
C VAL A 60 0.53 13.14 -1.70
N GLN A 61 1.54 13.55 -0.96
CA GLN A 61 2.79 14.10 -1.47
C GLN A 61 3.62 13.03 -2.20
N GLU A 62 3.69 11.80 -1.69
CA GLU A 62 4.33 10.66 -2.37
C GLU A 62 3.68 10.39 -3.74
N ARG A 63 2.35 10.47 -3.83
CA ARG A 63 1.62 10.32 -5.10
C ARG A 63 1.90 11.45 -6.08
N ALA A 64 1.97 12.69 -5.60
CA ALA A 64 2.32 13.83 -6.45
C ALA A 64 3.75 13.68 -7.01
N LEU A 65 4.70 13.29 -6.17
CA LEU A 65 6.08 13.01 -6.59
C LEU A 65 6.16 11.86 -7.59
N ALA A 66 5.46 10.75 -7.33
CA ALA A 66 5.42 9.60 -8.24
C ALA A 66 4.82 9.98 -9.60
N ASN A 67 3.72 10.74 -9.62
CA ASN A 67 3.10 11.20 -10.86
C ASN A 67 4.05 12.11 -11.65
N TRP A 68 4.75 13.04 -10.97
CA TRP A 68 5.75 13.87 -11.62
C TRP A 68 6.88 13.03 -12.25
N ILE A 69 7.40 12.01 -11.55
CA ILE A 69 8.43 11.11 -12.10
C ILE A 69 7.92 10.40 -13.38
N LEU A 70 6.70 9.88 -13.36
CA LEU A 70 6.09 9.19 -14.51
C LEU A 70 5.89 10.12 -15.71
N VAL A 71 5.44 11.36 -15.47
CA VAL A 71 5.31 12.37 -16.53
C VAL A 71 6.68 12.69 -17.15
N GLN A 72 7.71 12.84 -16.32
CA GLN A 72 9.07 13.16 -16.77
C GLN A 72 9.69 12.00 -17.59
N GLU A 73 9.42 10.75 -17.21
CA GLU A 73 9.81 9.57 -17.99
C GLU A 73 9.09 9.53 -19.34
N ALA A 74 7.78 9.83 -19.38
CA ALA A 74 7.01 9.90 -20.62
C ALA A 74 7.51 11.02 -21.56
N LEU A 75 8.09 12.10 -21.01
CA LEU A 75 8.72 13.18 -21.76
C LEU A 75 10.15 12.84 -22.22
N GLY A 76 10.67 11.64 -21.91
CA GLY A 76 12.04 11.23 -22.24
C GLY A 76 13.11 11.88 -21.37
N THR A 77 12.71 12.61 -20.32
CA THR A 77 13.60 13.26 -19.37
C THR A 77 13.52 12.52 -18.03
N SER A 78 14.10 11.32 -17.95
CA SER A 78 14.15 10.57 -16.69
C SER A 78 14.83 11.41 -15.59
N PRO A 79 14.09 11.80 -14.54
CA PRO A 79 14.64 12.68 -13.52
C PRO A 79 15.70 11.96 -12.69
N THR A 80 16.77 12.67 -12.36
CA THR A 80 17.85 12.13 -11.55
C THR A 80 17.42 11.99 -10.09
N HIS A 81 18.03 11.06 -9.36
CA HIS A 81 17.75 10.86 -7.93
C HIS A 81 17.94 12.14 -7.10
N ARG A 82 18.87 13.01 -7.50
CA ARG A 82 19.08 14.33 -6.87
C ARG A 82 17.87 15.23 -7.04
N GLN A 83 17.32 15.34 -8.25
CA GLN A 83 16.13 16.15 -8.54
C GLN A 83 14.90 15.63 -7.79
N ILE A 84 14.75 14.31 -7.70
CA ILE A 84 13.67 13.66 -6.94
C ILE A 84 13.78 14.04 -5.44
N ARG A 85 15.01 14.04 -4.89
CA ARG A 85 15.25 14.43 -3.49
C ARG A 85 14.96 15.91 -3.26
N GLU A 86 15.45 16.80 -4.11
CA GLU A 86 15.23 18.25 -4.01
C GLU A 86 13.73 18.59 -4.10
N LEU A 87 12.98 17.92 -5.00
CA LEU A 87 11.53 18.08 -5.10
C LEU A 87 10.82 17.56 -3.84
N GLY A 88 11.22 16.40 -3.32
CA GLY A 88 10.68 15.83 -2.09
C GLY A 88 10.89 16.74 -0.88
N GLU A 89 12.09 17.31 -0.73
CA GLU A 89 12.42 18.29 0.31
C GLU A 89 11.61 19.59 0.13
N SER A 90 11.41 20.05 -1.10
CA SER A 90 10.58 21.22 -1.39
C SER A 90 9.10 21.00 -1.04
N ILE A 91 8.55 19.83 -1.33
CA ILE A 91 7.16 19.48 -1.01
C ILE A 91 6.95 19.41 0.51
N LEU A 92 7.95 18.89 1.25
CA LEU A 92 7.93 18.85 2.70
C LEU A 92 7.92 20.26 3.33
N ASN A 93 8.71 21.18 2.78
CA ASN A 93 8.83 22.53 3.32
C ASN A 93 7.64 23.44 2.98
N LEU A 94 6.92 23.17 1.87
CA LEU A 94 5.79 23.98 1.42
C LEU A 94 4.51 23.81 2.27
N GLU A 95 4.35 22.69 2.97
CA GLU A 95 3.18 22.41 3.82
C GLU A 95 3.51 22.40 5.33
N GLY A 96 4.70 22.88 5.70
CA GLY A 96 5.18 22.96 7.08
C GLY A 96 4.93 24.30 7.79
N ASP A 97 4.19 25.23 7.18
CA ASP A 97 3.80 26.55 7.73
C ASP A 97 2.26 26.69 7.81
#